data_AF-A0A143PI87-F1
#
_entry.id   AF-A0A143PI87-F1
#
_cell.length_a   1.000
_cell.length_b   1.000
_cell.length_c   1.000
_cell.angle_alpha   90.00
_cell.angle_beta   90.00
_cell.angle_gamma   90.00
#
_symmetry.space_group_name_H-M   'P 1'
#
loop_
_entity.id
_entity.type
_entity.pdbx_description
1 polymer ?
#
loop_
_entity_poly.entity_id
_entity_poly.type
_entity_poly.pdbx_seq_one_letter_code
_entity_poly.pdbx_strand_id
1 'polypeptide(L)'
;MLQSVDGFWISASVFTGTFSNSYFHFIGSPGQNVYATISLSGVDHYSTEPDMERHATAYIARWTAWGPDGKLFAPSPNSMGRTQNAVAIRDCASIEFRLDVENWVVATAQINIFQF
;
A
#
# COMPACT_ATOMS: atom_id res chain seq x y z
N MET A 1 -19.74 13.17 -2.08
CA MET A 1 -20.46 12.04 -2.70
C MET A 1 -19.38 11.13 -3.28
N LEU A 2 -19.50 9.80 -3.20
CA LEU A 2 -18.49 8.92 -3.79
C LEU A 2 -18.44 9.14 -5.31
N GLN A 3 -17.25 9.42 -5.84
CA GLN A 3 -17.01 9.72 -7.26
C GLN A 3 -16.56 8.47 -8.03
N SER A 4 -15.63 7.71 -7.46
CA SER A 4 -15.05 6.51 -8.09
C SER A 4 -14.52 5.52 -7.05
N VAL A 5 -14.31 4.27 -7.49
CA VAL A 5 -13.63 3.23 -6.72
C VAL A 5 -12.67 2.49 -7.64
N ASP A 6 -11.39 2.49 -7.29
CA ASP A 6 -10.38 1.64 -7.93
C ASP A 6 -10.05 0.47 -7.01
N GLY A 7 -10.09 -0.75 -7.56
CA GLY A 7 -9.75 -1.98 -6.84
C GLY A 7 -8.81 -2.84 -7.66
N PHE A 8 -7.67 -3.22 -7.08
CA PHE A 8 -6.66 -4.03 -7.76
C PHE A 8 -5.79 -4.82 -6.77
N TRP A 9 -4.95 -5.67 -7.34
CA TRP A 9 -4.10 -6.60 -6.60
C TRP A 9 -2.64 -6.27 -6.83
N ILE A 10 -1.83 -6.45 -5.79
CA ILE A 10 -0.37 -6.57 -5.91
C ILE A 10 0.06 -7.93 -5.36
N SER A 11 1.00 -8.58 -6.03
CA SER A 11 1.50 -9.90 -5.65
C SER A 11 3.01 -9.89 -5.51
N ALA A 12 3.52 -10.63 -4.54
CA ALA A 12 4.93 -10.71 -4.24
C ALA A 12 5.29 -12.17 -3.97
N SER A 13 6.45 -12.60 -4.41
CA SER A 13 6.97 -13.95 -4.15
C SER A 13 8.46 -13.89 -3.90
N VAL A 14 8.92 -14.60 -2.87
CA VAL A 14 10.35 -14.73 -2.60
C VAL A 14 10.66 -16.17 -2.26
N PHE A 15 11.80 -16.68 -2.74
CA PHE A 15 12.28 -18.00 -2.39
C PHE A 15 13.20 -17.92 -1.16
N THR A 16 14.16 -17.00 -1.15
CA THR A 16 15.05 -16.75 0.00
C THR A 16 15.29 -15.26 0.18
N GLY A 17 15.40 -14.79 1.42
CA GLY A 17 15.60 -13.36 1.74
C GLY A 17 14.29 -12.58 1.76
N THR A 18 14.39 -11.26 1.67
CA THR A 18 13.26 -10.32 1.70
C THR A 18 13.00 -9.75 0.31
N PHE A 19 11.73 -9.68 -0.08
CA PHE A 19 11.29 -8.99 -1.29
C PHE A 19 10.16 -8.01 -0.94
N SER A 20 10.21 -6.81 -1.54
CA SER A 20 9.21 -5.76 -1.36
C SER A 20 8.63 -5.37 -2.71
N ASN A 21 7.33 -5.55 -2.88
CA ASN A 21 6.60 -5.01 -4.02
C ASN A 21 5.91 -3.70 -3.61
N SER A 22 6.06 -2.65 -4.42
CA SER A 22 5.42 -1.37 -4.19
C SER A 22 4.52 -0.97 -5.34
N TYR A 23 3.40 -0.33 -5.00
CA TYR A 23 2.50 0.28 -5.97
C TYR A 23 2.26 1.74 -5.63
N PHE A 24 2.34 2.60 -6.64
CA PHE A 24 2.15 4.03 -6.50
C PHE A 24 0.92 4.47 -7.28
N HIS A 25 -0.03 5.10 -6.57
CA HIS A 25 -1.21 5.71 -7.15
C HIS A 25 -1.05 7.24 -7.14
N PHE A 26 -1.26 7.87 -8.30
CA PHE A 26 -1.17 9.33 -8.46
C PHE A 26 -2.54 9.93 -8.75
N ILE A 27 -2.85 11.02 -8.04
CA ILE A 27 -4.09 11.78 -8.18
C ILE A 27 -3.70 13.20 -8.58
N GLY A 28 -3.83 13.47 -9.88
CA GLY A 28 -3.21 14.62 -10.53
C GLY A 28 -3.89 15.97 -10.31
N SER A 29 -5.05 16.01 -9.65
CA SER A 29 -5.82 17.24 -9.45
C SER A 29 -6.08 17.51 -7.96
N PRO A 30 -5.83 18.74 -7.47
CA PRO A 30 -6.28 19.16 -6.16
C PRO A 30 -7.80 19.08 -5.98
N GLY A 31 -8.24 18.97 -4.73
CA GLY A 31 -9.63 18.93 -4.28
C GLY A 31 -10.21 17.53 -4.11
N GLN A 32 -9.49 16.47 -4.49
CA GLN A 32 -10.00 15.10 -4.36
C GLN A 32 -9.70 14.52 -2.97
N ASN A 33 -10.74 14.11 -2.25
CA ASN A 33 -10.57 13.41 -0.99
C ASN A 33 -10.55 11.91 -1.23
N VAL A 34 -9.69 11.20 -0.49
CA VAL A 34 -9.53 9.76 -0.66
C VAL A 34 -9.67 9.02 0.64
N TYR A 35 -10.34 7.88 0.59
CA TYR A 35 -10.14 6.82 1.57
C TYR A 35 -9.48 5.64 0.86
N ALA A 36 -8.38 5.12 1.39
CA ALA A 36 -7.67 3.99 0.79
C ALA A 36 -7.42 2.90 1.81
N THR A 37 -7.42 1.65 1.36
CA THR A 37 -7.18 0.46 2.17
C THR A 37 -6.25 -0.51 1.45
N ILE A 38 -5.47 -1.26 2.22
CA ILE A 38 -4.73 -2.43 1.74
C ILE A 38 -4.85 -3.57 2.75
N SER A 39 -5.01 -4.80 2.26
CA SER A 39 -5.07 -6.00 3.11
C SER A 39 -4.47 -7.21 2.39
N LEU A 40 -3.79 -8.08 3.13
CA LEU A 40 -3.44 -9.41 2.61
C LEU A 40 -4.72 -10.16 2.25
N SER A 41 -4.73 -10.79 1.08
CA SER A 41 -5.84 -11.59 0.59
C SER A 41 -5.49 -13.05 0.36
N GLY A 42 -4.20 -13.36 0.25
CA GLY A 42 -3.68 -14.73 0.17
C GLY A 42 -2.22 -14.75 0.60
N VAL A 43 -1.85 -15.78 1.36
CA VAL A 43 -0.48 -16.09 1.74
C VAL A 43 -0.30 -17.59 1.57
N ASP A 44 0.55 -17.96 0.62
CA ASP A 44 0.92 -19.34 0.31
C ASP A 44 2.42 -19.53 0.57
N HIS A 45 2.80 -20.79 0.72
CA HIS A 45 4.16 -21.21 1.07
C HIS A 45 4.62 -22.32 0.14
N TYR A 46 5.91 -22.38 -0.17
CA TYR A 46 6.45 -23.47 -1.00
C TYR A 46 6.58 -24.78 -0.20
N SER A 47 6.16 -25.89 -0.79
CA SER A 47 6.00 -27.19 -0.10
C SER A 47 7.30 -27.84 0.44
N THR A 48 8.49 -27.36 0.07
CA THR A 48 9.79 -27.97 0.42
C THR A 48 10.61 -27.14 1.43
N GLU A 49 9.94 -26.34 2.25
CA GLU A 49 10.58 -25.32 3.08
C GLU A 49 11.31 -25.83 4.33
N PRO A 50 12.45 -25.20 4.69
CA PRO A 50 13.04 -25.25 6.04
C PRO A 50 12.26 -24.41 7.06
N ASP A 51 12.53 -24.63 8.35
CA ASP A 51 11.95 -23.89 9.48
C ASP A 51 12.62 -22.51 9.60
N MET A 52 12.17 -21.56 8.77
CA MET A 52 12.64 -20.16 8.74
C MET A 52 11.53 -19.21 9.18
N GLU A 53 11.89 -18.03 9.68
CA GLU A 53 10.97 -16.93 9.89
C GLU A 53 10.35 -16.49 8.56
N ARG A 54 9.04 -16.71 8.42
CA ARG A 54 8.22 -16.39 7.24
C ARG A 54 7.34 -15.20 7.56
N HIS A 55 7.36 -14.21 6.68
CA HIS A 55 6.59 -13.00 6.89
C HIS A 55 5.93 -12.54 5.60
N ALA A 56 4.68 -12.10 5.73
CA ALA A 56 3.97 -11.34 4.71
C ALA A 56 3.34 -10.13 5.40
N THR A 57 3.62 -8.93 4.91
CA THR A 57 3.05 -7.69 5.47
C THR A 57 2.60 -6.78 4.34
N ALA A 58 1.34 -6.35 4.38
CA ALA A 58 0.78 -5.37 3.46
C ALA A 58 0.39 -4.09 4.19
N TYR A 59 0.83 -2.93 3.70
CA TYR A 59 0.59 -1.65 4.37
C TYR A 59 0.68 -0.46 3.40
N ILE A 60 0.09 0.66 3.81
CA ILE A 60 0.26 1.95 3.16
C ILE A 60 1.54 2.56 3.71
N ALA A 61 2.54 2.74 2.84
CA ALA A 61 3.86 3.20 3.23
C ALA A 61 3.89 4.72 3.44
N ARG A 62 3.28 5.47 2.52
CA ARG A 62 3.16 6.93 2.58
C ARG A 62 2.10 7.45 1.61
N TRP A 63 1.72 8.70 1.76
CA TRP A 63 0.88 9.47 0.85
C TRP A 63 1.27 10.94 0.87
N THR A 64 0.91 11.69 -0.17
CA THR A 64 1.03 13.15 -0.20
C THR A 64 -0.35 13.78 -0.38
N ALA A 65 -0.49 15.03 0.06
CA ALA A 65 -1.67 15.85 -0.15
C ALA A 65 -1.26 17.21 -0.73
N TRP A 66 -2.15 17.83 -1.49
CA TRP A 66 -1.98 19.22 -1.91
C TRP A 66 -2.24 20.16 -0.74
N GLY A 67 -1.44 21.21 -0.66
CA GLY A 67 -1.62 22.34 0.21
C GLY A 67 -2.52 23.40 -0.42
N PRO A 68 -3.03 24.35 0.38
CA PRO A 68 -3.89 25.43 -0.10
C PRO A 68 -3.20 26.36 -1.12
N ASP A 69 -1.87 26.33 -1.18
CA ASP A 69 -1.05 27.06 -2.15
C ASP A 69 -0.80 26.27 -3.45
N GLY A 70 -1.43 25.10 -3.61
CA GLY A 70 -1.24 24.19 -4.75
C GLY A 70 0.09 23.43 -4.73
N LYS A 71 0.86 23.50 -3.64
CA LYS A 71 2.10 22.73 -3.48
C LYS A 71 1.85 21.45 -2.72
N LEU A 72 2.67 20.43 -2.97
CA LEU A 72 2.58 19.17 -2.22
C LEU A 72 3.07 19.36 -0.78
N PHE A 73 2.26 18.92 0.18
CA PHE A 73 2.75 18.66 1.52
C PHE A 73 3.74 17.49 1.52
N ALA A 74 4.62 17.49 2.51
CA ALA A 74 5.56 16.40 2.74
C ALA A 74 4.80 15.06 2.90
N PRO A 75 5.36 13.94 2.41
CA PRO A 75 4.70 12.65 2.55
C PRO A 75 4.41 12.27 4.00
N SER A 76 3.24 11.67 4.24
CA SER A 76 2.80 11.16 5.53
C SER A 76 2.53 9.65 5.45
N PRO A 77 2.88 8.84 6.47
CA PRO A 77 3.81 9.20 7.53
C PRO A 77 5.23 9.42 6.95
N ASN A 78 5.98 10.33 7.56
CA ASN A 78 7.29 10.75 7.05
C ASN A 78 8.46 9.81 7.41
N SER A 79 8.22 8.70 8.12
CA SER A 79 9.02 7.46 8.20
C SER A 79 8.80 6.71 9.53
N MET A 80 9.08 5.41 9.50
CA MET A 80 9.32 4.45 10.60
C MET A 80 8.27 4.39 11.72
N GLY A 81 7.34 3.44 11.61
CA GLY A 81 6.65 2.88 12.78
C GLY A 81 5.12 3.00 12.80
N ARG A 82 4.50 3.53 11.76
CA ARG A 82 3.04 3.44 11.57
C ARG A 82 2.73 2.82 10.23
N THR A 83 2.91 1.50 10.15
CA THR A 83 2.23 0.71 9.11
C THR A 83 0.74 0.83 9.40
N GLN A 84 -0.01 1.38 8.46
CA GLN A 84 -1.46 1.43 8.54
C GLN A 84 -2.05 0.80 7.29
N ASN A 85 -3.12 0.04 7.48
CA ASN A 85 -3.83 -0.67 6.44
C ASN A 85 -4.99 0.15 5.86
N ALA A 86 -5.29 1.32 6.44
CA ALA A 86 -6.30 2.25 5.94
C ALA A 86 -5.93 3.72 6.23
N VAL A 87 -6.35 4.63 5.36
CA VAL A 87 -6.13 6.08 5.53
C VAL A 87 -7.24 6.90 4.89
N ALA A 88 -7.64 7.99 5.54
CA ALA A 88 -8.42 9.06 4.93
C ALA A 88 -7.52 10.29 4.70
N ILE A 89 -7.46 10.77 3.45
CA ILE A 89 -6.57 11.84 3.01
C ILE A 89 -7.44 12.93 2.39
N ARG A 90 -7.34 14.14 2.94
CA ARG A 90 -7.94 15.32 2.31
C ARG A 90 -7.01 15.85 1.25
N ASP A 91 -7.58 16.27 0.13
CA ASP A 91 -6.84 16.85 -0.99
C ASP A 91 -5.65 15.95 -1.43
N CYS A 92 -5.94 14.67 -1.64
CA CYS A 92 -4.94 13.64 -1.88
C CYS A 92 -4.21 13.86 -3.21
N ALA A 93 -2.90 13.70 -3.20
CA ALA A 93 -2.06 13.82 -4.40
C ALA A 93 -1.42 12.49 -4.81
N SER A 94 -0.97 11.67 -3.85
CA SER A 94 -0.45 10.34 -4.17
C SER A 94 -0.50 9.40 -2.97
N ILE A 95 -0.47 8.09 -3.23
CA ILE A 95 -0.45 7.04 -2.21
C ILE A 95 0.53 5.94 -2.65
N GLU A 96 1.42 5.50 -1.76
CA GLU A 96 2.32 4.37 -1.94
C GLU A 96 1.88 3.20 -1.05
N PHE A 97 1.66 2.05 -1.67
CA PHE A 97 1.30 0.79 -1.06
C PHE A 97 2.49 -0.15 -1.11
N ARG A 98 2.65 -1.00 -0.10
CA ARG A 98 3.71 -2.01 -0.03
C ARG A 98 3.19 -3.38 0.36
N LEU A 99 3.82 -4.39 -0.23
CA LEU A 99 3.70 -5.79 0.13
C LEU A 99 5.12 -6.36 0.30
N ASP A 100 5.48 -6.61 1.55
CA ASP A 100 6.77 -7.18 1.94
C ASP A 100 6.57 -8.68 2.22
N VAL A 101 7.41 -9.52 1.64
CA VAL A 101 7.42 -10.98 1.84
C VAL A 101 8.83 -11.46 2.15
N GLU A 102 8.94 -12.47 3.00
CA GLU A 102 10.22 -13.03 3.44
C GLU A 102 10.20 -14.55 3.42
N ASN A 103 11.28 -15.13 2.86
CA ASN A 103 11.59 -16.55 2.85
C ASN A 103 10.44 -17.46 2.42
N TRP A 104 10.48 -17.90 1.16
CA TRP A 104 9.57 -18.92 0.62
C TRP A 104 8.07 -18.57 0.67
N VAL A 105 7.76 -17.28 0.79
CA VAL A 105 6.40 -16.76 0.83
C VAL A 105 5.96 -16.29 -0.55
N VAL A 106 4.73 -16.63 -0.92
CA VAL A 106 3.97 -16.00 -2.01
C VAL A 106 2.77 -15.31 -1.38
N ALA A 107 2.63 -14.01 -1.58
CA ALA A 107 1.51 -13.25 -1.03
C ALA A 107 0.84 -12.38 -2.09
N THR A 108 -0.45 -12.14 -1.90
CA THR A 108 -1.23 -11.17 -2.68
C THR A 108 -1.98 -10.26 -1.73
N ALA A 109 -1.97 -8.96 -2.01
CA ALA A 109 -2.69 -7.94 -1.25
C ALA A 109 -3.73 -7.24 -2.13
N GLN A 110 -4.92 -7.03 -1.58
CA GLN A 110 -5.98 -6.20 -2.17
C GLN A 110 -5.74 -4.75 -1.82
N ILE A 111 -5.87 -3.87 -2.79
CA ILE A 111 -5.91 -2.43 -2.60
C ILE A 111 -7.28 -1.92 -3.06
N ASN A 112 -7.89 -1.04 -2.26
CA ASN A 112 -9.09 -0.30 -2.64
C ASN A 112 -8.85 1.19 -2.41
N ILE A 113 -9.25 2.03 -3.37
CA ILE A 113 -9.14 3.48 -3.33
C ILE A 113 -10.51 4.07 -3.65
N PHE A 114 -11.08 4.80 -2.70
CA PHE A 114 -12.38 5.46 -2.79
C PHE A 114 -12.15 6.97 -2.93
N GLN A 115 -12.60 7.58 -4.03
CA GLN A 115 -12.45 9.02 -4.28
C GLN A 115 -13.79 9.75 -4.05
N PHE A 116 -13.78 10.90 -3.39
CA PHE A 116 -14.96 11.68 -2.98
C PHE A 116 -14.90 13.14 -3.39
#